data_AF-H3KBL2-F1
#
_entry.id   AF-H3KBL2-F1
#
_cell.length_a   1.000
_cell.length_b   1.000
_cell.length_c   1.000
_cell.angle_alpha   90.00
_cell.angle_beta   90.00
_cell.angle_gamma   90.00
#
_symmetry.space_group_name_H-M   'P 1'
#
loop_
_entity.id
_entity.type
_entity.pdbx_description
1 polymer ?
#
loop_
_entity_poly.entity_id
_entity_poly.type
_entity_poly.pdbx_seq_one_letter_code
_entity_poly.pdbx_strand_id
1 'polypeptide(L)'
;MANTALMKPTQVEVNLDPANPNRAVVTLEPFERGYGHTLGNALRRILLSSMVGYAPTEAQITGIVHEYSQIDGVLEDVVDILLNLKGVVFKLEGRDEVTLILRKEGVGTVTAADFDLPHDVTILNPGHTIAHLSGGRLEMQVKVEKGRGYQPGDVRAFRDDYSKTIGRLIMDASFSPILRVAYAVSAARVAQRTDLDKLEITIETNGAVGPEEAIRESVRILQDQLSVFGAIHTEPVAVKPEEVAPPPLDPILTRPVDDLELTVRSANCLKAESIYYIGDLIQRTENELLKTPNLGRKSLNEIKETLAAHGLTLGSKLENWPPAEIQGLAAAGPGGLRQDLMGSLTSCLPVGLTAGLKKL
;
A
#
# COMPACT_ATOMS: atom_id res chain seq x y z
N MET A 1 -31.09 14.69 -5.70
CA MET A 1 -30.12 13.61 -6.00
C MET A 1 -29.59 13.12 -4.67
N ALA A 2 -29.93 11.91 -4.24
CA ALA A 2 -29.36 11.34 -3.03
C ALA A 2 -27.88 11.06 -3.28
N ASN A 3 -27.00 11.66 -2.47
CA ASN A 3 -25.57 11.45 -2.55
C ASN A 3 -25.29 9.97 -2.22
N THR A 4 -24.92 9.17 -3.22
CA THR A 4 -24.68 7.72 -3.11
C THR A 4 -23.31 7.38 -2.51
N ALA A 5 -22.50 8.39 -2.18
CA ALA A 5 -21.19 8.19 -1.57
C ALA A 5 -21.33 7.86 -0.07
N LEU A 6 -20.68 6.77 0.36
CA LEU A 6 -20.59 6.38 1.77
C LEU A 6 -19.90 7.50 2.58
N MET A 7 -20.48 7.87 3.72
CA MET A 7 -19.79 8.79 4.63
C MET A 7 -18.56 8.13 5.25
N LYS A 8 -17.44 8.84 5.18
CA LYS A 8 -16.21 8.49 5.89
C LYS A 8 -16.17 9.27 7.20
N PRO A 9 -15.67 8.68 8.30
CA PRO A 9 -15.51 9.39 9.55
C PRO A 9 -14.52 10.54 9.37
N THR A 10 -14.88 11.72 9.87
CA THR A 10 -14.11 12.96 9.68
C THR A 10 -13.26 13.30 10.91
N GLN A 11 -13.63 12.79 12.08
CA GLN A 11 -12.94 13.02 13.35
C GLN A 11 -12.64 11.71 14.06
N VAL A 12 -11.43 11.63 14.59
CA VAL A 12 -10.99 10.59 15.52
C VAL A 12 -10.65 11.30 16.81
N GLU A 13 -11.46 11.08 17.84
CA GLU A 13 -11.19 11.62 19.16
C GLU A 13 -10.50 10.56 20.01
N VAL A 14 -9.34 10.90 20.57
CA VAL A 14 -8.57 10.02 21.46
C VAL A 14 -8.60 10.63 22.85
N ASN A 15 -9.40 10.05 23.74
CA ASN A 15 -9.50 10.48 25.13
C ASN A 15 -8.63 9.54 25.98
N LEU A 16 -7.49 10.07 26.43
CA LEU A 16 -6.65 9.38 27.41
C LEU A 16 -7.28 9.50 28.79
N ASP A 17 -7.27 8.40 29.54
CA ASP A 17 -7.74 8.40 30.92
C ASP A 17 -6.73 9.19 31.79
N PRO A 18 -7.12 10.29 32.46
CA PRO A 18 -6.20 11.07 33.28
C PRO A 18 -5.63 10.28 34.47
N ALA A 19 -6.29 9.20 34.89
CA ALA A 19 -5.81 8.33 35.96
C ALA A 19 -4.81 7.26 35.47
N ASN A 20 -4.86 6.88 34.18
CA ASN A 20 -3.99 5.85 33.62
C ASN A 20 -3.55 6.20 32.18
N PRO A 21 -2.28 6.58 31.96
CA PRO A 21 -1.78 6.96 30.63
C PRO A 21 -1.78 5.78 29.63
N ASN A 22 -1.85 4.54 30.12
CA ASN A 22 -1.88 3.34 29.28
C ASN A 22 -3.30 2.95 28.84
N ARG A 23 -4.31 3.73 29.25
CA ARG A 23 -5.71 3.50 28.89
C ARG A 23 -6.24 4.65 28.05
N ALA A 24 -6.85 4.31 26.92
CA ALA A 24 -7.51 5.29 26.06
C ALA A 24 -8.90 4.81 25.65
N VAL A 25 -9.80 5.77 25.46
CA VAL A 25 -11.07 5.59 24.77
C VAL A 25 -10.98 6.35 23.46
N VAL A 26 -11.07 5.62 22.34
CA VAL A 26 -11.04 6.19 21.00
C VAL A 26 -12.43 6.14 20.41
N THR A 27 -12.90 7.32 19.99
CA THR A 27 -14.23 7.53 19.43
C THR A 27 -14.10 7.87 17.96
N LEU A 28 -14.87 7.17 17.13
CA LEU A 28 -14.96 7.39 15.70
C LEU A 28 -16.41 7.60 15.27
N GLU A 29 -16.68 8.75 14.66
CA GLU A 29 -17.98 9.11 14.09
C GLU A 29 -17.82 10.10 12.90
N PRO A 30 -18.74 10.12 11.93
CA PRO A 30 -19.83 9.17 11.71
C PRO A 30 -19.45 7.94 10.87
N PHE A 31 -20.03 6.79 11.19
CA PHE A 31 -20.02 5.60 10.33
C PHE A 31 -21.39 5.33 9.71
N GLU A 32 -21.40 4.74 8.52
CA GLU A 32 -22.62 4.15 7.96
C GLU A 32 -23.07 2.95 8.80
N ARG A 33 -24.37 2.68 8.78
CA ARG A 33 -24.98 1.62 9.58
C ARG A 33 -24.30 0.26 9.35
N GLY A 34 -23.88 -0.38 10.44
CA GLY A 34 -23.24 -1.70 10.43
C GLY A 34 -21.71 -1.67 10.28
N TYR A 35 -21.13 -0.55 9.86
CA TYR A 35 -19.67 -0.40 9.80
C TYR A 35 -19.04 -0.37 11.19
N GLY A 36 -19.74 0.17 12.20
CA GLY A 36 -19.25 0.21 13.58
C GLY A 36 -18.91 -1.18 14.13
N HIS A 37 -19.81 -2.15 13.94
CA HIS A 37 -19.57 -3.54 14.37
C HIS A 37 -18.47 -4.22 13.57
N THR A 38 -18.45 -4.00 12.25
CA THR A 38 -17.46 -4.64 11.36
C THR A 38 -16.05 -4.16 11.69
N LEU A 39 -15.84 -2.85 11.77
CA LEU A 39 -14.55 -2.25 12.08
C LEU A 39 -14.15 -2.47 13.54
N GLY A 40 -15.09 -2.31 14.49
CA GLY A 40 -14.81 -2.54 15.91
C GLY A 40 -14.35 -3.96 16.20
N ASN A 41 -15.00 -4.96 15.62
CA ASN A 41 -14.60 -6.35 15.77
C ASN A 41 -13.28 -6.66 15.05
N ALA A 42 -13.06 -6.14 13.84
CA ALA A 42 -11.82 -6.33 13.10
C ALA A 42 -10.61 -5.75 13.86
N LEU A 43 -10.71 -4.50 14.31
CA LEU A 43 -9.65 -3.83 15.07
C LEU A 43 -9.40 -4.54 16.40
N ARG A 44 -10.45 -4.94 17.13
CA ARG A 44 -10.30 -5.71 18.38
C ARG A 44 -9.50 -6.99 18.18
N ARG A 45 -9.76 -7.73 17.10
CA ARG A 45 -9.02 -8.97 16.79
C ARG A 45 -7.55 -8.67 16.52
N ILE A 46 -7.26 -7.70 15.66
CA ILE A 46 -5.88 -7.35 15.28
C ILE A 46 -5.08 -6.86 16.48
N LEU A 47 -5.69 -5.99 17.32
CA LEU A 47 -5.06 -5.49 18.54
C LEU A 47 -4.69 -6.61 19.51
N LEU A 48 -5.51 -7.65 19.64
CA LEU A 48 -5.23 -8.78 20.54
C LEU A 48 -4.29 -9.83 19.95
N SER A 49 -4.31 -10.06 18.63
CA SER A 49 -3.59 -11.17 18.01
C SER A 49 -2.30 -10.79 17.29
N SER A 50 -2.25 -9.62 16.67
CA SER A 50 -1.27 -9.31 15.61
C SER A 50 -0.29 -8.21 15.98
N MET A 51 -0.46 -7.61 17.15
CA MET A 51 0.48 -6.64 17.69
C MET A 51 1.82 -7.30 17.98
N VAL A 52 2.89 -6.56 17.67
CA VAL A 52 4.26 -6.97 17.95
C VAL A 52 4.58 -6.59 19.39
N GLY A 53 5.21 -7.50 20.11
CA GLY A 53 5.76 -7.22 21.42
C GLY A 53 6.85 -8.21 21.79
N TYR A 54 7.35 -8.06 23.02
CA TYR A 54 8.49 -8.78 23.53
C TYR A 54 8.07 -9.55 24.78
N ALA A 55 8.46 -10.82 24.85
CA ALA A 55 8.12 -11.69 25.96
C ALA A 55 9.29 -12.62 26.29
N PRO A 56 9.44 -13.03 27.57
CA PRO A 56 10.38 -14.06 27.95
C PRO A 56 9.94 -15.40 27.36
N THR A 57 10.88 -16.12 26.78
CA THR A 57 10.63 -17.33 26.00
C THR A 57 11.29 -18.56 26.56
N GLU A 58 12.45 -18.39 27.17
CA GLU A 58 13.22 -19.46 27.80
C GLU A 58 13.83 -18.90 29.08
N ALA A 59 13.93 -19.74 30.10
CA ALA A 59 14.66 -19.46 31.31
C ALA A 59 15.61 -20.62 31.62
N GLN A 60 16.85 -20.31 31.97
CA GLN A 60 17.84 -21.25 32.45
C GLN A 60 18.26 -20.83 33.85
N ILE A 61 17.99 -21.66 34.85
CA ILE A 61 18.27 -21.35 36.25
C ILE A 61 19.40 -22.26 36.73
N THR A 62 20.39 -21.68 37.42
CA THR A 62 21.55 -22.43 37.90
C THR A 62 21.14 -23.50 38.90
N GLY A 63 21.54 -24.75 38.68
CA GLY A 63 21.26 -25.88 39.57
C GLY A 63 19.90 -26.55 39.37
N ILE A 64 19.10 -26.11 38.38
CA ILE A 64 17.76 -26.65 38.13
C ILE A 64 17.72 -27.39 36.80
N VAL A 65 17.12 -28.57 36.84
CA VAL A 65 16.95 -29.43 35.67
C VAL A 65 15.55 -29.34 35.09
N HIS A 66 14.53 -29.18 35.95
CA HIS A 66 13.12 -29.19 35.56
C HIS A 66 12.30 -28.16 36.36
N GLU A 67 11.12 -27.82 35.86
CA GLU A 67 10.25 -26.77 36.41
C GLU A 67 9.64 -27.08 37.78
N TYR A 68 9.57 -28.35 38.18
CA TYR A 68 9.02 -28.76 39.49
C TYR A 68 10.06 -28.80 40.63
N SER A 69 11.26 -28.29 40.40
CA SER A 69 12.31 -28.24 41.43
C SER A 69 12.10 -27.05 42.36
N GLN A 70 12.63 -27.15 43.58
CA GLN A 70 12.73 -26.04 44.52
C GLN A 70 14.17 -25.52 44.56
N ILE A 71 14.33 -24.23 44.86
CA ILE A 71 15.65 -23.59 45.01
C ILE A 71 15.89 -23.34 46.49
N ASP A 72 17.04 -23.79 46.99
CA ASP A 72 17.40 -23.56 48.39
C ASP A 72 17.59 -22.06 48.67
N GLY A 73 16.90 -21.57 49.72
CA GLY A 73 16.92 -20.17 50.11
C GLY A 73 16.06 -19.22 49.25
N VAL A 74 15.17 -19.74 48.39
CA VAL A 74 14.09 -19.00 47.72
C VAL A 74 12.74 -19.47 48.29
N LEU A 75 11.80 -18.56 48.50
CA LEU A 75 10.47 -18.87 49.06
C LEU A 75 9.52 -19.50 48.03
N GLU A 76 9.62 -19.09 46.76
CA GLU A 76 8.78 -19.56 45.65
C GLU A 76 9.34 -20.79 44.94
N ASP A 77 8.43 -21.58 44.36
CA ASP A 77 8.78 -22.68 43.46
C ASP A 77 9.18 -22.15 42.06
N VAL A 78 9.91 -22.96 41.29
CA VAL A 78 10.36 -22.56 39.94
C VAL A 78 9.19 -22.23 39.01
N VAL A 79 8.07 -22.94 39.12
CA VAL A 79 6.85 -22.64 38.35
C VAL A 79 6.33 -21.23 38.64
N ASP A 80 6.33 -20.82 39.92
CA ASP A 80 5.88 -19.49 40.32
C ASP A 80 6.86 -18.42 39.84
N ILE A 81 8.16 -18.69 39.89
CA ILE A 81 9.18 -17.80 39.31
C ILE A 81 8.94 -17.61 37.80
N LEU A 82 8.70 -18.71 37.06
CA LEU A 82 8.41 -18.65 35.63
C LEU A 82 7.11 -17.88 35.34
N LEU A 83 6.08 -18.03 36.19
CA LEU A 83 4.84 -17.28 36.07
C LEU A 83 5.05 -15.78 36.32
N ASN A 84 5.82 -15.43 37.35
CA ASN A 84 6.15 -14.05 37.67
C ASN A 84 7.00 -13.40 36.58
N LEU A 85 7.92 -14.14 35.95
CA LEU A 85 8.71 -13.66 34.82
C LEU A 85 7.84 -13.21 33.64
N LYS A 86 6.72 -13.89 33.36
CA LYS A 86 5.77 -13.46 32.31
C LYS A 86 5.12 -12.11 32.59
N GLY A 87 5.08 -11.69 33.85
CA GLY A 87 4.56 -10.38 34.25
C GLY A 87 5.51 -9.22 33.95
N VAL A 88 6.78 -9.49 33.61
CA VAL A 88 7.76 -8.44 33.30
C VAL A 88 7.56 -7.93 31.88
N VAL A 89 7.48 -6.61 31.73
CA VAL A 89 7.27 -5.93 30.45
C VAL A 89 8.61 -5.44 29.92
N PHE A 90 9.09 -6.14 28.89
CA PHE A 90 10.32 -5.80 28.19
C PHE A 90 10.05 -4.93 26.96
N LYS A 91 10.94 -3.97 26.71
CA LYS A 91 10.99 -3.18 25.49
C LYS A 91 12.40 -3.23 24.91
N LEU A 92 12.54 -3.81 23.73
CA LEU A 92 13.81 -3.90 23.01
C LEU A 92 13.83 -2.86 21.88
N GLU A 93 15.00 -2.26 21.66
CA GLU A 93 15.28 -1.36 20.55
C GLU A 93 16.26 -2.00 19.56
N GLY A 94 15.82 -2.22 18.33
CA GLY A 94 16.69 -2.65 17.22
C GLY A 94 17.14 -4.11 17.20
N ARG A 95 16.64 -4.97 18.11
CA ARG A 95 16.92 -6.43 18.12
C ARG A 95 15.64 -7.24 18.22
N ASP A 96 15.67 -8.44 17.66
CA ASP A 96 14.55 -9.40 17.71
C ASP A 96 14.71 -10.42 18.86
N GLU A 97 15.92 -10.64 19.37
CA GLU A 97 16.17 -11.47 20.55
C GLU A 97 17.30 -10.90 21.41
N VAL A 98 17.21 -11.12 22.73
CA VAL A 98 18.26 -10.79 23.69
C VAL A 98 18.24 -11.80 24.83
N THR A 99 19.40 -12.04 25.42
CA THR A 99 19.51 -12.88 26.62
C THR A 99 19.95 -12.02 27.79
N LEU A 100 19.14 -12.00 28.84
CA LEU A 100 19.34 -11.22 30.06
C LEU A 100 19.78 -12.13 31.20
N ILE A 101 20.57 -11.59 32.11
CA ILE A 101 21.04 -12.31 33.31
C ILE A 101 20.45 -11.60 34.52
N LEU A 102 19.94 -12.38 35.47
CA LEU A 102 19.51 -11.89 36.78
C LEU A 102 20.34 -12.59 37.85
N ARG A 103 20.96 -11.80 38.73
CA ARG A 103 21.79 -12.27 39.82
C ARG A 103 21.43 -11.54 41.11
N LYS A 104 21.01 -12.28 42.12
CA LYS A 104 20.76 -11.73 43.46
C LYS A 104 21.19 -12.72 44.52
N GLU A 105 21.81 -12.21 45.58
CA GLU A 105 22.28 -12.99 46.73
C GLU A 105 21.84 -12.31 48.04
N GLY A 106 21.63 -13.10 49.09
CA GLY A 106 21.25 -12.62 50.42
C GLY A 106 19.74 -12.57 50.65
N VAL A 107 19.33 -11.97 51.77
CA VAL A 107 17.91 -11.87 52.15
C VAL A 107 17.29 -10.64 51.49
N GLY A 108 16.18 -10.81 50.75
CA GLY A 108 15.47 -9.69 50.13
C GLY A 108 14.56 -10.07 48.96
N THR A 109 13.81 -9.10 48.46
CA THR A 109 12.95 -9.26 47.27
C THR A 109 13.77 -9.13 45.99
N VAL A 110 13.60 -10.07 45.07
CA VAL A 110 14.12 -10.01 43.71
C VAL A 110 13.09 -9.29 42.85
N THR A 111 13.46 -8.16 42.26
CA THR A 111 12.58 -7.38 41.38
C THR A 111 13.09 -7.37 39.95
N ALA A 112 12.25 -6.94 39.01
CA ALA A 112 12.65 -6.78 37.62
C ALA A 112 13.75 -5.72 37.42
N ALA A 113 13.99 -4.84 38.40
CA ALA A 113 15.11 -3.92 38.38
C ALA A 113 16.48 -4.60 38.56
N ASP A 114 16.52 -5.83 39.08
CA ASP A 114 17.75 -6.57 39.35
C ASP A 114 18.32 -7.29 38.11
N PHE A 115 17.71 -7.11 36.94
CA PHE A 115 18.26 -7.62 35.68
C PHE A 115 19.48 -6.81 35.23
N ASP A 116 20.51 -7.52 34.76
CA ASP A 116 21.64 -6.92 34.05
C ASP A 116 21.17 -6.50 32.65
N LEU A 117 20.81 -5.23 32.51
CA LEU A 117 20.25 -4.67 31.28
C LEU A 117 21.35 -4.09 30.37
N PRO A 118 21.42 -4.51 29.10
CA PRO A 118 22.19 -3.79 28.09
C PRO A 118 21.45 -2.51 27.66
N HIS A 119 22.16 -1.60 26.97
CA HIS A 119 21.65 -0.27 26.60
C HIS A 119 20.42 -0.28 25.69
N ASP A 120 20.23 -1.38 24.97
CA ASP A 120 19.18 -1.64 23.99
C ASP A 120 17.90 -2.26 24.58
N VAL A 121 17.87 -2.54 25.90
CA VAL A 121 16.73 -3.16 26.59
C VAL A 121 16.27 -2.26 27.73
N THR A 122 14.97 -1.98 27.77
CA THR A 122 14.32 -1.25 28.85
C THR A 122 13.23 -2.10 29.48
N ILE A 123 13.20 -2.13 30.82
CA ILE A 123 12.10 -2.72 31.59
C ILE A 123 11.14 -1.60 32.02
N LEU A 124 9.86 -1.74 31.68
CA LEU A 124 8.86 -0.70 31.98
C LEU A 124 8.26 -0.81 33.38
N ASN A 125 8.29 -2.00 33.98
CA ASN A 125 7.80 -2.28 35.33
C ASN A 125 8.93 -2.76 36.27
N PRO A 126 9.91 -1.90 36.61
CA PRO A 126 11.06 -2.29 37.43
C PRO A 126 10.69 -2.77 38.84
N GLY A 127 9.53 -2.32 39.37
CA GLY A 127 9.02 -2.73 40.69
C GLY A 127 8.34 -4.09 40.72
N HIS A 128 8.22 -4.79 39.59
CA HIS A 128 7.59 -6.11 39.54
C HIS A 128 8.42 -7.14 40.30
N THR A 129 7.82 -7.81 41.27
CA THR A 129 8.48 -8.83 42.09
C THR A 129 8.52 -10.16 41.35
N ILE A 130 9.70 -10.78 41.32
CA ILE A 130 9.94 -12.07 40.68
C ILE A 130 9.96 -13.19 41.73
N ALA A 131 10.70 -12.98 42.82
CA ALA A 131 10.88 -13.95 43.90
C ALA A 131 11.30 -13.27 45.21
N HIS A 132 11.26 -14.00 46.33
CA HIS A 132 11.74 -13.59 47.64
C HIS A 132 12.84 -14.55 48.12
N LEU A 133 13.99 -13.98 48.49
CA LEU A 133 15.14 -14.74 49.00
C LEU A 133 15.17 -14.73 50.53
N SER A 134 15.33 -15.91 51.13
CA SER A 134 15.47 -16.15 52.56
C SER A 134 16.92 -16.50 52.97
N GLY A 135 17.92 -16.03 52.21
CA GLY A 135 19.34 -16.27 52.47
C GLY A 135 20.07 -17.13 51.43
N GLY A 136 19.44 -17.40 50.29
CA GLY A 136 20.03 -18.11 49.15
C GLY A 136 20.64 -17.20 48.07
N ARG A 137 20.95 -17.83 46.93
CA ARG A 137 21.39 -17.19 45.68
C ARG A 137 20.44 -17.57 44.55
N LEU A 138 19.96 -16.58 43.81
CA LEU A 138 19.23 -16.78 42.57
C LEU A 138 20.06 -16.24 41.41
N GLU A 139 20.44 -17.15 40.51
CA GLU A 139 21.04 -16.81 39.22
C GLU A 139 20.24 -17.49 38.11
N MET A 140 19.74 -16.67 37.19
CA MET A 140 18.99 -17.15 36.04
C MET A 140 19.36 -16.35 34.79
N GLN A 141 19.28 -17.02 33.65
CA GLN A 141 19.42 -16.46 32.33
C GLN A 141 18.09 -16.55 31.61
N VAL A 142 17.54 -15.42 31.16
CA VAL A 142 16.23 -15.33 30.51
C VAL A 142 16.41 -14.87 29.08
N LYS A 143 15.92 -15.66 28.14
CA LYS A 143 15.84 -15.28 26.73
C LYS A 143 14.55 -14.50 26.51
N VAL A 144 14.63 -13.33 25.91
CA VAL A 144 13.50 -12.49 25.51
C VAL A 144 13.50 -12.38 23.99
N GLU A 145 12.37 -12.69 23.39
CA GLU A 145 12.20 -12.64 21.93
C GLU A 145 11.08 -11.69 21.55
N LYS A 146 11.15 -11.23 20.31
CA LYS A 146 10.09 -10.52 19.62
C LYS A 146 9.16 -11.51 18.95
N GLY A 147 7.86 -11.28 19.09
CA GLY A 147 6.87 -12.11 18.46
C GLY A 147 5.55 -11.39 18.26
N ARG A 148 4.54 -12.17 17.87
CA ARG A 148 3.15 -11.74 17.74
C ARG A 148 2.25 -12.79 18.39
N GLY A 149 1.15 -12.31 18.95
CA GLY A 149 0.10 -13.13 19.53
C GLY A 149 0.59 -14.00 20.69
N TYR A 150 -0.08 -15.14 20.86
CA TYR A 150 0.25 -16.14 21.87
C TYR A 150 0.90 -17.36 21.21
N GLN A 151 2.02 -17.81 21.74
CA GLN A 151 2.70 -19.03 21.29
C GLN A 151 2.89 -19.95 22.50
N PRO A 152 2.24 -21.13 22.51
CA PRO A 152 2.41 -22.08 23.60
C PRO A 152 3.82 -22.70 23.58
N GLY A 153 4.34 -23.03 24.77
CA GLY A 153 5.69 -23.58 24.94
C GLY A 153 5.92 -24.87 24.13
N ASP A 154 4.91 -25.74 24.06
CA ASP A 154 4.99 -27.02 23.31
C ASP A 154 5.29 -26.81 21.83
N VAL A 155 4.58 -25.89 21.17
CA VAL A 155 4.77 -25.61 19.74
C VAL A 155 6.15 -25.00 19.45
N ARG A 156 6.71 -24.25 20.41
CA ARG A 156 8.07 -23.69 20.30
C ARG A 156 9.13 -24.77 20.51
N ALA A 157 8.91 -25.71 21.43
CA ALA A 157 9.81 -26.83 21.67
C ALA A 157 10.02 -27.75 20.45
N PHE A 158 9.06 -27.79 19.51
CA PHE A 158 9.20 -28.53 18.25
C PHE A 158 9.97 -27.80 17.14
N ARG A 159 10.13 -26.47 17.21
CA ARG A 159 10.86 -25.70 16.19
C ARG A 159 12.37 -25.74 16.39
N ASP A 160 12.81 -25.82 17.64
CA ASP A 160 14.23 -25.90 17.98
C ASP A 160 14.67 -27.37 18.04
N ASP A 161 15.03 -27.95 16.89
CA ASP A 161 15.63 -29.29 16.73
C ASP A 161 17.02 -29.42 17.42
N TYR A 162 17.54 -28.34 17.99
CA TYR A 162 18.77 -28.32 18.78
C TYR A 162 18.51 -28.85 20.20
N SER A 163 18.59 -30.17 20.33
CA SER A 163 19.00 -30.90 21.54
C SER A 163 18.71 -30.19 22.88
N LYS A 164 17.67 -30.65 23.58
CA LYS A 164 17.39 -30.41 25.02
C LYS A 164 18.68 -30.26 25.83
N THR A 165 19.18 -29.04 25.94
CA THR A 165 20.27 -28.77 26.88
C THR A 165 19.62 -28.89 28.24
N ILE A 166 20.08 -29.85 29.03
CA ILE A 166 19.52 -30.16 30.34
C ILE A 166 19.53 -28.86 31.17
N GLY A 167 18.38 -28.47 31.73
CA GLY A 167 18.21 -27.24 32.51
C GLY A 167 17.71 -26.01 31.75
N ARG A 168 17.36 -26.12 30.46
CA ARG A 168 16.61 -25.08 29.74
C ARG A 168 15.10 -25.28 29.94
N LEU A 169 14.44 -24.31 30.54
CA LEU A 169 12.99 -24.30 30.78
C LEU A 169 12.31 -23.47 29.67
N ILE A 170 11.45 -24.11 28.90
CA ILE A 170 10.68 -23.46 27.83
C ILE A 170 9.37 -22.98 28.42
N MET A 171 9.01 -21.73 28.16
CA MET A 171 7.74 -21.16 28.60
C MET A 171 6.92 -20.69 27.40
N ASP A 172 5.60 -20.66 27.58
CA ASP A 172 4.68 -19.98 26.69
C ASP A 172 4.91 -18.47 26.72
N ALA A 173 4.83 -17.88 25.54
CA ALA A 173 5.14 -16.47 25.33
C ALA A 173 3.90 -15.73 24.84
N SER A 174 3.49 -14.73 25.61
CA SER A 174 2.45 -13.78 25.22
C SER A 174 3.11 -12.49 24.75
N PHE A 175 3.22 -12.32 23.44
CA PHE A 175 3.87 -11.17 22.83
C PHE A 175 2.94 -9.95 22.68
N SER A 176 1.69 -10.04 23.16
CA SER A 176 0.74 -8.93 23.00
C SER A 176 1.02 -7.81 24.01
N PRO A 177 1.30 -6.56 23.56
CA PRO A 177 1.37 -5.40 24.45
C PRO A 177 -0.02 -4.91 24.91
N ILE A 178 -1.10 -5.50 24.37
CA ILE A 178 -2.48 -5.11 24.66
C ILE A 178 -3.07 -6.06 25.71
N LEU A 179 -3.46 -5.50 26.85
CA LEU A 179 -4.05 -6.25 27.97
C LEU A 179 -5.55 -6.44 27.76
N ARG A 180 -6.25 -5.38 27.35
CA ARG A 180 -7.70 -5.43 27.18
C ARG A 180 -8.16 -4.51 26.07
N VAL A 181 -9.12 -5.01 25.29
CA VAL A 181 -9.85 -4.24 24.28
C VAL A 181 -11.33 -4.51 24.40
N ALA A 182 -12.11 -3.45 24.55
CA ALA A 182 -13.56 -3.45 24.49
C ALA A 182 -14.01 -2.45 23.43
N TYR A 183 -15.09 -2.75 22.72
CA TYR A 183 -15.73 -1.79 21.84
C TYR A 183 -17.23 -1.73 22.11
N ALA A 184 -17.81 -0.55 21.93
CA ALA A 184 -19.23 -0.30 21.98
C ALA A 184 -19.64 0.45 20.71
N VAL A 185 -20.82 0.12 20.19
CA VAL A 185 -21.42 0.83 19.05
C VAL A 185 -22.69 1.50 19.56
N SER A 186 -22.82 2.81 19.32
CA SER A 186 -24.00 3.60 19.66
C SER A 186 -24.50 4.36 18.42
N ALA A 187 -25.72 4.87 18.47
CA ALA A 187 -26.28 5.63 17.35
C ALA A 187 -25.74 7.07 17.35
N ALA A 188 -25.21 7.52 16.21
CA ALA A 188 -24.77 8.89 15.96
C ALA A 188 -25.87 9.68 15.25
N ARG A 189 -26.07 10.94 15.64
CA ARG A 189 -26.89 11.90 14.90
C ARG A 189 -25.99 12.96 14.29
N VAL A 190 -25.94 13.03 12.96
CA VAL A 190 -25.22 14.08 12.24
C VAL A 190 -26.20 14.83 11.36
N ALA A 191 -26.37 16.12 11.66
CA ALA A 191 -27.35 17.00 11.03
C ALA A 191 -28.79 16.41 11.08
N GLN A 192 -29.34 16.03 9.94
CA GLN A 192 -30.69 15.45 9.81
C GLN A 192 -30.70 13.92 9.77
N ARG A 193 -29.53 13.26 9.65
CA ARG A 193 -29.41 11.79 9.62
C ARG A 193 -29.21 11.24 11.02
N THR A 194 -30.02 10.26 11.39
CA THR A 194 -30.00 9.58 12.71
C THR A 194 -29.65 8.09 12.60
N ASP A 195 -29.36 7.62 11.39
CA ASP A 195 -29.13 6.22 11.02
C ASP A 195 -27.64 5.83 11.02
N LEU A 196 -26.79 6.67 11.60
CA LEU A 196 -25.33 6.50 11.59
C LEU A 196 -24.85 5.84 12.88
N ASP A 197 -23.69 5.20 12.81
CA ASP A 197 -23.05 4.53 13.93
C ASP A 197 -21.91 5.40 14.49
N LYS A 198 -21.75 5.35 15.81
CA LYS A 198 -20.61 5.83 16.59
C LYS A 198 -19.88 4.63 17.17
N LEU A 199 -18.58 4.51 16.92
CA LEU A 199 -17.75 3.43 17.45
C LEU A 199 -16.86 3.97 18.56
N GLU A 200 -16.98 3.40 19.76
CA GLU A 200 -16.12 3.69 20.90
C GLU A 200 -15.27 2.45 21.22
N ILE A 201 -13.94 2.59 21.19
CA ILE A 201 -12.99 1.51 21.48
C ILE A 201 -12.21 1.90 22.74
N THR A 202 -12.37 1.11 23.81
CA THR A 202 -11.54 1.22 25.02
C THR A 202 -10.37 0.25 24.93
N ILE A 203 -9.15 0.78 25.00
CA ILE A 203 -7.90 0.02 24.92
C ILE A 203 -7.09 0.24 26.18
N GLU A 204 -6.47 -0.83 26.66
CA GLU A 204 -5.58 -0.85 27.81
C GLU A 204 -4.29 -1.57 27.42
N THR A 205 -3.16 -0.85 27.47
CA THR A 205 -1.84 -1.37 27.11
C THR A 205 -0.97 -1.59 28.34
N ASN A 206 0.11 -2.35 28.19
CA ASN A 206 1.12 -2.54 29.24
C ASN A 206 2.20 -1.43 29.27
N GLY A 207 2.05 -0.38 28.45
CA GLY A 207 3.01 0.73 28.32
C GLY A 207 4.12 0.52 27.29
N ALA A 208 4.30 -0.69 26.74
CA ALA A 208 5.30 -0.92 25.69
C ALA A 208 5.01 -0.15 24.41
N VAL A 209 3.71 -0.04 24.08
CA VAL A 209 3.17 0.74 22.97
C VAL A 209 2.07 1.65 23.51
N GLY A 210 2.06 2.91 23.07
CA GLY A 210 1.00 3.85 23.42
C GLY A 210 -0.34 3.42 22.81
N PRO A 211 -1.49 3.69 23.46
CA PRO A 211 -2.79 3.26 22.94
C PRO A 211 -3.14 3.86 21.57
N GLU A 212 -2.74 5.11 21.30
CA GLU A 212 -2.92 5.75 19.99
C GLU A 212 -2.08 5.06 18.90
N GLU A 213 -0.81 4.80 19.21
CA GLU A 213 0.12 4.12 18.31
C GLU A 213 -0.34 2.69 18.01
N ALA A 214 -0.86 2.00 19.02
CA ALA A 214 -1.42 0.66 18.87
C ALA A 214 -2.59 0.62 17.87
N ILE A 215 -3.50 1.61 17.93
CA ILE A 215 -4.59 1.72 16.95
C ILE A 215 -4.05 1.97 15.56
N ARG A 216 -3.13 2.92 15.40
CA ARG A 216 -2.53 3.26 14.12
C ARG A 216 -1.88 2.03 13.47
N GLU A 217 -1.11 1.27 14.24
CA GLU A 217 -0.48 0.04 13.77
C GLU A 217 -1.51 -1.03 13.42
N SER A 218 -2.57 -1.19 14.23
CA SER A 218 -3.65 -2.15 13.92
C SER A 218 -4.38 -1.83 12.61
N VAL A 219 -4.60 -0.54 12.31
CA VAL A 219 -5.21 -0.10 11.05
C VAL A 219 -4.26 -0.35 9.88
N ARG A 220 -2.96 -0.10 10.05
CA ARG A 220 -1.95 -0.40 9.03
C ARG A 220 -1.92 -1.89 8.70
N ILE A 221 -1.90 -2.75 9.72
CA ILE A 221 -1.98 -4.20 9.55
C ILE A 221 -3.25 -4.58 8.80
N LEU A 222 -4.41 -4.00 9.14
CA LEU A 222 -5.67 -4.27 8.43
C LEU A 222 -5.60 -3.87 6.95
N GLN A 223 -5.07 -2.69 6.64
CA GLN A 223 -4.92 -2.21 5.27
C GLN A 223 -3.98 -3.11 4.45
N ASP A 224 -2.86 -3.51 5.04
CA ASP A 224 -1.90 -4.41 4.40
C ASP A 224 -2.55 -5.76 4.07
N GLN A 225 -3.33 -6.33 5.00
CA GLN A 225 -4.07 -7.57 4.75
C GLN A 225 -5.17 -7.41 3.70
N LEU A 226 -5.86 -6.27 3.65
CA LEU A 226 -6.91 -5.99 2.67
C LEU A 226 -6.38 -5.66 1.28
N SER A 227 -5.13 -5.21 1.16
CA SER A 227 -4.51 -4.83 -0.13
C SER A 227 -4.52 -5.96 -1.15
N VAL A 228 -4.41 -7.21 -0.70
CA VAL A 228 -4.45 -8.42 -1.54
C VAL A 228 -5.79 -8.55 -2.26
N PHE A 229 -6.89 -8.15 -1.64
CA PHE A 229 -8.22 -8.19 -2.26
C PHE A 229 -8.36 -7.18 -3.41
N GLY A 230 -7.63 -6.06 -3.35
CA GLY A 230 -7.61 -5.08 -4.45
C GLY A 230 -6.91 -5.59 -5.71
N ALA A 231 -6.03 -6.60 -5.57
CA ALA A 231 -5.33 -7.26 -6.68
C ALA A 231 -6.12 -8.44 -7.28
N ILE A 232 -7.24 -8.85 -6.66
CA ILE A 232 -8.15 -9.82 -7.27
C ILE A 232 -8.69 -9.15 -8.53
N HIS A 233 -8.30 -9.68 -9.68
CA HIS A 233 -8.63 -9.16 -11.00
C HIS A 233 -10.11 -8.77 -11.11
N THR A 234 -10.36 -7.48 -10.97
CA THR A 234 -11.30 -6.85 -11.89
C THR A 234 -10.52 -6.80 -13.18
N GLU A 235 -10.84 -7.66 -14.16
CA GLU A 235 -10.54 -7.27 -15.54
C GLU A 235 -11.05 -5.84 -15.66
N PRO A 236 -10.19 -4.85 -15.88
CA PRO A 236 -10.70 -3.54 -16.15
C PRO A 236 -11.50 -3.72 -17.43
N VAL A 237 -12.82 -3.69 -17.34
CA VAL A 237 -13.57 -2.96 -18.35
C VAL A 237 -12.93 -1.59 -18.27
N ALA A 238 -11.94 -1.38 -19.14
CA ALA A 238 -11.35 -0.10 -19.36
C ALA A 238 -12.53 0.75 -19.80
N VAL A 239 -13.20 1.38 -18.83
CA VAL A 239 -13.74 2.69 -19.03
C VAL A 239 -12.49 3.52 -19.28
N LYS A 240 -12.01 3.44 -20.52
CA LYS A 240 -11.21 4.52 -21.09
C LYS A 240 -11.97 5.76 -20.66
N PRO A 241 -11.28 6.76 -20.06
CA PRO A 241 -11.86 8.09 -20.07
C PRO A 241 -12.38 8.28 -21.49
N GLU A 242 -13.66 8.59 -21.65
CA GLU A 242 -14.06 9.26 -22.88
C GLU A 242 -13.22 10.54 -22.88
N GLU A 243 -12.01 10.45 -23.45
CA GLU A 243 -11.45 11.56 -24.18
C GLU A 243 -12.59 11.95 -25.08
N VAL A 244 -13.16 13.12 -24.77
CA VAL A 244 -14.06 13.83 -25.65
C VAL A 244 -13.31 13.90 -26.97
N ALA A 245 -13.60 12.96 -27.86
CA ALA A 245 -13.04 12.97 -29.20
C ALA A 245 -13.39 14.35 -29.74
N PRO A 246 -12.40 15.16 -30.20
CA PRO A 246 -12.74 16.38 -30.89
C PRO A 246 -13.70 16.00 -32.03
N PRO A 247 -14.70 16.86 -32.31
CA PRO A 247 -15.79 16.52 -33.22
C PRO A 247 -15.25 15.92 -34.51
N PRO A 248 -15.92 14.88 -35.06
CA PRO A 248 -15.44 14.18 -36.24
C PRO A 248 -15.18 15.20 -37.36
N LEU A 249 -13.93 15.25 -37.83
CA LEU A 249 -13.55 15.99 -39.04
C LEU A 249 -14.49 15.56 -40.17
N ASP A 250 -15.11 16.53 -40.85
CA ASP A 250 -16.03 16.23 -41.94
C ASP A 250 -15.31 15.38 -43.01
N PRO A 251 -15.86 14.21 -43.41
CA PRO A 251 -15.23 13.26 -44.33
C PRO A 251 -15.05 13.81 -45.76
N ILE A 252 -15.44 15.06 -45.99
CA ILE A 252 -15.20 15.79 -47.25
C ILE A 252 -13.79 16.41 -47.29
N LEU A 253 -13.18 16.72 -46.14
CA LEU A 253 -11.88 17.40 -46.06
C LEU A 253 -10.72 16.48 -46.48
N THR A 254 -10.87 15.17 -46.25
CA THR A 254 -9.88 14.13 -46.61
C THR A 254 -10.01 13.63 -48.04
N ARG A 255 -10.96 14.13 -48.83
CA ARG A 255 -11.10 13.74 -50.24
C ARG A 255 -10.02 14.40 -51.11
N PRO A 256 -9.57 13.73 -52.18
CA PRO A 256 -8.64 14.32 -53.13
C PRO A 256 -9.32 15.45 -53.92
N VAL A 257 -8.54 16.44 -54.35
CA VAL A 257 -9.02 17.58 -55.14
C VAL A 257 -9.58 17.14 -56.51
N ASP A 258 -9.20 15.96 -57.00
CA ASP A 258 -9.70 15.39 -58.25
C ASP A 258 -11.18 14.98 -58.20
N ASP A 259 -11.74 14.75 -57.01
CA ASP A 259 -13.16 14.41 -56.83
C ASP A 259 -14.07 15.65 -56.88
N LEU A 260 -13.50 16.86 -56.78
CA LEU A 260 -14.22 18.08 -57.15
C LEU A 260 -14.26 18.14 -58.67
N GLU A 261 -15.45 18.23 -59.26
CA GLU A 261 -15.71 18.30 -60.71
C GLU A 261 -15.19 19.61 -61.35
N LEU A 262 -13.91 19.93 -61.15
CA LEU A 262 -13.22 21.09 -61.66
C LEU A 262 -12.79 20.87 -63.11
N THR A 263 -12.65 21.95 -63.87
CA THR A 263 -12.03 21.89 -65.19
C THR A 263 -10.60 21.34 -65.11
N VAL A 264 -10.22 20.60 -66.17
CA VAL A 264 -8.90 19.98 -66.33
C VAL A 264 -7.74 20.98 -66.15
N ARG A 265 -7.98 22.27 -66.42
CA ARG A 265 -6.99 23.32 -66.17
C ARG A 265 -6.81 23.60 -64.67
N SER A 266 -7.91 23.79 -63.94
CA SER A 266 -7.90 24.13 -62.51
C SER A 266 -7.31 22.99 -61.67
N ALA A 267 -7.67 21.73 -61.95
CA ALA A 267 -7.12 20.55 -61.26
C ALA A 267 -5.60 20.37 -61.47
N ASN A 268 -5.12 20.55 -62.71
CA ASN A 268 -3.69 20.44 -63.01
C ASN A 268 -2.85 21.58 -62.42
N CYS A 269 -3.42 22.79 -62.32
CA CYS A 269 -2.78 23.91 -61.64
C CYS A 269 -2.61 23.65 -60.13
N LEU A 270 -3.63 23.11 -59.47
CA LEU A 270 -3.59 22.80 -58.04
C LEU A 270 -2.58 21.68 -57.71
N LYS A 271 -2.49 20.65 -58.56
CA LYS A 271 -1.47 19.60 -58.46
C LYS A 271 -0.05 20.12 -58.64
N ALA A 272 0.17 21.07 -59.56
CA ALA A 272 1.48 21.66 -59.80
C ALA A 272 2.02 22.42 -58.56
N GLU A 273 1.12 22.91 -57.71
CA GLU A 273 1.45 23.58 -56.44
C GLU A 273 1.42 22.65 -55.22
N SER A 274 1.38 21.33 -55.46
CA SER A 274 1.36 20.29 -54.41
C SER A 274 0.14 20.35 -53.47
N ILE A 275 -1.02 20.78 -53.97
CA ILE A 275 -2.30 20.75 -53.24
C ILE A 275 -3.08 19.52 -53.71
N TYR A 276 -3.15 18.49 -52.87
CA TYR A 276 -3.75 17.20 -53.23
C TYR A 276 -5.11 16.94 -52.57
N TYR A 277 -5.37 17.55 -51.41
CA TYR A 277 -6.61 17.34 -50.64
C TYR A 277 -7.43 18.62 -50.49
N ILE A 278 -8.75 18.45 -50.32
CA ILE A 278 -9.68 19.58 -50.13
C ILE A 278 -9.34 20.37 -48.86
N GLY A 279 -8.91 19.70 -47.79
CA GLY A 279 -8.45 20.34 -46.56
C GLY A 279 -7.24 21.28 -46.73
N ASP A 280 -6.33 20.98 -47.67
CA ASP A 280 -5.18 21.85 -47.99
C ASP A 280 -5.62 23.08 -48.79
N LEU A 281 -6.59 22.91 -49.70
CA LEU A 281 -7.11 23.98 -50.54
C LEU A 281 -7.85 25.05 -49.71
N ILE A 282 -8.62 24.62 -48.71
CA ILE A 282 -9.44 25.51 -47.86
C ILE A 282 -8.59 26.44 -46.99
N GLN A 283 -7.39 26.01 -46.60
CA GLN A 283 -6.48 26.83 -45.78
C GLN A 283 -5.79 27.94 -46.60
N ARG A 284 -5.77 27.82 -47.92
CA ARG A 284 -5.16 28.83 -48.81
C ARG A 284 -6.10 30.00 -49.01
N THR A 285 -5.53 31.19 -48.93
CA THR A 285 -6.27 32.42 -49.21
C THR A 285 -6.35 32.67 -50.71
N GLU A 286 -7.39 33.39 -51.15
CA GLU A 286 -7.58 33.72 -52.57
C GLU A 286 -6.40 34.47 -53.19
N ASN A 287 -5.72 35.29 -52.37
CA ASN A 287 -4.55 36.05 -52.76
C ASN A 287 -3.29 35.18 -52.93
N GLU A 288 -3.24 34.02 -52.30
CA GLU A 288 -2.17 33.04 -52.50
C GLU A 288 -2.41 32.25 -53.79
N LEU A 289 -3.63 31.79 -54.03
CA LEU A 289 -4.00 31.06 -55.25
C LEU A 289 -3.84 31.91 -56.53
N LEU A 290 -4.03 33.23 -56.46
CA LEU A 290 -3.82 34.10 -57.62
C LEU A 290 -2.32 34.30 -57.97
N LYS A 291 -1.39 33.96 -57.07
CA LYS A 291 0.05 34.03 -57.32
C LYS A 291 0.57 32.78 -58.04
N THR A 292 -0.21 31.71 -58.07
CA THR A 292 0.12 30.45 -58.72
C THR A 292 0.23 30.64 -60.24
N PRO A 293 1.30 30.15 -60.89
CA PRO A 293 1.43 30.25 -62.34
C PRO A 293 0.28 29.50 -63.03
N ASN A 294 -0.34 30.14 -64.01
CA ASN A 294 -1.44 29.62 -64.84
C ASN A 294 -2.83 29.51 -64.17
N LEU A 295 -3.02 29.99 -62.93
CA LEU A 295 -4.35 30.12 -62.32
C LEU A 295 -4.96 31.50 -62.63
N GLY A 296 -6.01 31.53 -63.46
CA GLY A 296 -6.69 32.76 -63.87
C GLY A 296 -7.93 33.09 -63.03
N ARG A 297 -8.43 34.34 -63.16
CA ARG A 297 -9.67 34.79 -62.47
C ARG A 297 -10.90 33.92 -62.75
N LYS A 298 -10.99 33.30 -63.93
CA LYS A 298 -12.08 32.36 -64.28
C LYS A 298 -12.00 31.06 -63.48
N SER A 299 -10.81 30.46 -63.36
CA SER A 299 -10.55 29.25 -62.57
C SER A 299 -10.75 29.49 -61.07
N LEU A 300 -10.40 30.69 -60.57
CA LEU A 300 -10.62 31.04 -59.17
C LEU A 300 -12.12 31.11 -58.82
N ASN A 301 -12.94 31.69 -59.69
CA ASN A 301 -14.40 31.74 -59.49
C ASN A 301 -15.03 30.35 -59.55
N GLU A 302 -14.55 29.48 -60.44
CA GLU A 302 -14.98 28.09 -60.55
C GLU A 302 -14.69 27.29 -59.27
N ILE A 303 -13.49 27.46 -58.69
CA ILE A 303 -13.10 26.83 -57.41
C ILE A 303 -13.99 27.33 -56.27
N LYS A 304 -14.33 28.63 -56.23
CA LYS A 304 -15.23 29.18 -55.21
C LYS A 304 -16.65 28.64 -55.32
N GLU A 305 -17.17 28.54 -56.53
CA GLU A 305 -18.54 28.09 -56.78
C GLU A 305 -18.70 26.60 -56.42
N THR A 306 -17.72 25.78 -56.78
CA THR A 306 -17.70 24.34 -56.44
C THR A 306 -17.48 24.10 -54.94
N LEU A 307 -16.58 24.84 -54.28
CA LEU A 307 -16.43 24.78 -52.82
C LEU A 307 -17.69 25.24 -52.09
N ALA A 308 -18.35 26.30 -52.58
CA ALA A 308 -19.61 26.80 -52.01
C ALA A 308 -20.76 25.80 -52.18
N ALA A 309 -20.81 25.06 -53.30
CA ALA A 309 -21.78 23.98 -53.50
C ALA A 309 -21.63 22.85 -52.47
N HIS A 310 -20.42 22.65 -51.96
CA HIS A 310 -20.11 21.72 -50.87
C HIS A 310 -20.14 22.35 -49.47
N GLY A 311 -20.55 23.63 -49.35
CA GLY A 311 -20.68 24.34 -48.08
C GLY A 311 -19.35 24.80 -47.46
N LEU A 312 -18.26 24.84 -48.24
CA LEU A 312 -16.91 25.18 -47.78
C LEU A 312 -16.46 26.54 -48.34
N THR A 313 -15.65 27.28 -47.57
CA THR A 313 -15.13 28.60 -47.95
C THR A 313 -13.61 28.68 -47.83
N LEU A 314 -12.98 29.35 -48.79
CA LEU A 314 -11.52 29.59 -48.80
C LEU A 314 -11.09 30.47 -47.63
N GLY A 315 -9.93 30.16 -47.04
CA GLY A 315 -9.31 30.91 -45.95
C GLY A 315 -9.76 30.51 -44.53
N SER A 316 -10.47 29.39 -44.35
CA SER A 316 -10.78 28.88 -43.01
C SER A 316 -9.60 28.07 -42.47
N LYS A 317 -9.18 28.38 -41.23
CA LYS A 317 -8.06 27.73 -40.57
C LYS A 317 -8.55 26.48 -39.85
N LEU A 318 -8.04 25.32 -40.23
CA LEU A 318 -8.30 24.04 -39.58
C LEU A 318 -7.18 23.77 -38.58
N GLU A 319 -7.50 23.67 -37.28
CA GLU A 319 -6.49 23.46 -36.22
C GLU A 319 -5.93 22.03 -36.16
N ASN A 320 -6.65 21.06 -36.72
CA ASN A 320 -6.30 19.62 -36.66
C ASN A 320 -5.94 19.03 -38.04
N TRP A 321 -5.27 19.81 -38.89
CA TRP A 321 -4.85 19.42 -40.23
C TRP A 321 -3.36 19.66 -40.46
N PRO A 322 -2.59 18.71 -41.03
CA PRO A 322 -2.99 17.42 -41.61
C PRO A 322 -3.09 16.26 -40.60
N PRO A 323 -4.07 15.36 -40.72
CA PRO A 323 -4.14 14.12 -39.93
C PRO A 323 -2.92 13.22 -40.15
N ALA A 324 -2.46 12.53 -39.10
CA ALA A 324 -1.28 11.66 -39.14
C ALA A 324 -1.34 10.56 -40.23
N GLU A 325 -2.54 10.13 -40.63
CA GLU A 325 -2.76 9.17 -41.71
C GLU A 325 -2.38 9.71 -43.10
N ILE A 326 -2.50 11.02 -43.33
CA ILE A 326 -2.22 11.66 -44.63
C ILE A 326 -0.74 12.06 -44.74
N GLN A 327 -0.07 12.37 -43.62
CA GLN A 327 1.37 12.65 -43.59
C GLN A 327 2.21 11.46 -44.08
N GLY A 328 1.78 10.22 -43.83
CA GLY A 328 2.45 9.01 -44.32
C GLY A 328 2.36 8.83 -45.84
N LEU A 329 1.25 9.25 -46.48
CA LEU A 329 1.08 9.16 -47.93
C LEU A 329 1.79 10.29 -48.69
N ALA A 330 1.83 11.50 -48.13
CA ALA A 330 2.48 12.65 -48.77
C ALA A 330 4.01 12.52 -48.85
N ALA A 331 4.62 11.76 -47.94
CA ALA A 331 6.07 11.48 -47.95
C ALA A 331 6.49 10.43 -49.01
N ALA A 332 5.54 9.64 -49.52
CA ALA A 332 5.78 8.64 -50.56
C ALA A 332 5.42 9.20 -51.95
N GLY A 333 6.30 10.03 -52.51
CA GLY A 333 6.22 10.41 -53.92
C GLY A 333 6.27 9.16 -54.85
N PRO A 334 5.80 9.26 -56.11
CA PRO A 334 5.65 8.12 -57.02
C PRO A 334 7.01 7.67 -57.61
N GLY A 335 7.95 7.27 -56.75
CA GLY A 335 9.29 6.85 -57.16
C GLY A 335 10.14 6.12 -56.11
N GLY A 336 9.64 5.87 -54.89
CA GLY A 336 10.44 5.34 -53.78
C GLY A 336 9.91 4.05 -53.16
N LEU A 337 9.71 2.99 -53.95
CA LEU A 337 9.41 1.64 -53.43
C LEU A 337 10.45 0.65 -53.92
N ARG A 338 11.70 0.76 -53.44
CA ARG A 338 12.71 -0.27 -53.68
C ARG A 338 13.94 -0.19 -52.76
N GLN A 339 13.74 -0.19 -51.45
CA GLN A 339 14.71 -0.63 -50.43
C GLN A 339 14.02 -0.44 -49.07
N ASP A 340 14.24 -1.35 -48.12
CA ASP A 340 13.78 -1.30 -46.71
C ASP A 340 12.78 -2.39 -46.28
N LEU A 341 12.99 -3.63 -46.73
CA LEU A 341 12.40 -4.83 -46.10
C LEU A 341 13.47 -5.80 -45.52
N MET A 342 14.68 -5.34 -45.22
CA MET A 342 15.74 -6.18 -44.63
C MET A 342 16.49 -5.51 -43.46
N GLY A 343 15.79 -4.82 -42.57
CA GLY A 343 16.43 -4.05 -41.48
C GLY A 343 15.99 -4.33 -40.04
N SER A 344 14.81 -4.89 -39.76
CA SER A 344 14.23 -4.80 -38.41
C SER A 344 14.03 -6.10 -37.62
N LEU A 345 14.67 -7.22 -38.00
CA LEU A 345 14.53 -8.49 -37.26
C LEU A 345 15.70 -8.85 -36.33
N THR A 346 16.62 -7.92 -36.04
CA THR A 346 17.80 -8.23 -35.20
C THR A 346 17.98 -7.26 -34.03
N SER A 347 16.97 -7.11 -33.17
CA SER A 347 17.16 -6.45 -31.87
C SER A 347 16.09 -6.83 -30.84
N CYS A 348 15.94 -8.12 -30.53
CA CYS A 348 15.22 -8.57 -29.33
C CYS A 348 15.65 -9.99 -28.96
N LEU A 349 16.67 -10.13 -28.10
CA LEU A 349 16.83 -11.23 -27.13
C LEU A 349 18.02 -10.91 -26.18
N PRO A 350 17.86 -11.07 -24.85
CA PRO A 350 18.88 -10.70 -23.87
C PRO A 350 19.96 -11.77 -23.71
N VAL A 351 21.20 -11.30 -23.51
CA VAL A 351 22.39 -12.10 -23.23
C VAL A 351 22.48 -12.40 -21.74
N GLY A 352 22.55 -13.68 -21.38
CA GLY A 352 23.16 -14.12 -20.13
C GLY A 352 22.38 -15.18 -19.33
N LEU A 353 22.47 -16.46 -19.72
CA LEU A 353 22.57 -17.59 -18.77
C LEU A 353 22.78 -18.93 -19.50
N THR A 354 23.99 -19.24 -19.99
CA THR A 354 24.40 -20.65 -20.25
C THR A 354 25.92 -20.76 -20.35
N ALA A 355 26.59 -20.94 -19.22
CA ALA A 355 27.95 -21.46 -19.19
C ALA A 355 28.14 -22.26 -17.90
N GLY A 356 28.01 -23.58 -17.99
CA GLY A 356 28.36 -24.47 -16.87
C GLY A 356 27.58 -25.78 -16.83
N LEU A 357 27.76 -26.66 -17.82
CA LEU A 357 27.55 -28.11 -17.66
C LEU A 357 28.07 -28.85 -18.91
N LYS A 358 29.40 -28.98 -18.99
CA LYS A 358 30.06 -30.00 -19.81
C LYS A 358 31.46 -30.28 -19.26
N LYS A 359 31.54 -31.10 -18.22
CA LYS A 359 32.62 -32.07 -17.95
C LYS A 359 32.32 -32.82 -16.64
N LEU A 360 32.33 -34.14 -16.77
CA LEU A 360 32.06 -35.22 -15.80
C LEU A 360 30.59 -35.53 -15.53
#